data_AF-A0A5B9FH90-F1
#
_entry.id   AF-A0A5B9FH90-F1
#
_cell.length_a   1.000
_cell.length_b   1.000
_cell.length_c   1.000
_cell.angle_alpha   90.00
_cell.angle_beta   90.00
_cell.angle_gamma   90.00
#
_symmetry.space_group_name_H-M   'P 1'
#
loop_
_entity.id
_entity.type
_entity.pdbx_description
1 polymer ?
#
loop_
_entity_poly.entity_id
_entity_poly.type
_entity_poly.pdbx_seq_one_letter_code
_entity_poly.pdbx_strand_id
1 'polypeptide(L)'
;MSETSTDAKLVRMANQIATFFLSQPEDVRVDGVATHINKFWETRMRRRFFDMIDEPDAGFMPLVVEASTRIKRPGEPDAAAVGVGRETADGAPRGKGVVAGESLSEPSIPEATA
;
A
#
# COMPACT_ATOMS: atom_id res chain seq x y z
N MET A 1 -20.19 7.66 4.94
CA MET A 1 -18.83 8.15 5.25
C MET A 1 -17.85 7.34 4.43
N SER A 2 -17.74 7.65 3.15
CA SER A 2 -16.95 6.88 2.18
C SER A 2 -15.71 7.70 1.81
N GLU A 3 -14.75 7.80 2.72
CA GLU A 3 -13.60 8.71 2.51
C GLU A 3 -12.27 7.98 2.68
N THR A 4 -11.98 7.03 1.79
CA THR A 4 -10.58 6.75 1.43
C THR A 4 -10.47 6.75 -0.09
N SER A 5 -10.40 7.96 -0.65
CA SER A 5 -10.00 8.18 -2.05
C SER A 5 -8.65 7.51 -2.30
N THR A 6 -8.45 6.97 -3.51
CA THR A 6 -7.21 6.31 -3.94
C THR A 6 -5.96 7.15 -3.66
N ASP A 7 -6.10 8.47 -3.75
CA ASP A 7 -5.05 9.45 -3.48
C ASP A 7 -4.63 9.47 -2.00
N ALA A 8 -5.59 9.50 -1.08
CA ALA A 8 -5.33 9.43 0.35
C ALA A 8 -4.60 8.12 0.72
N LYS A 9 -4.91 7.02 0.01
CA LYS A 9 -4.20 5.74 0.19
C LYS A 9 -2.76 5.83 -0.30
N LEU A 10 -2.51 6.46 -1.45
CA LEU A 10 -1.15 6.67 -2.00
C LEU A 10 -0.31 7.53 -1.06
N VAL A 11 -0.85 8.64 -0.56
CA VAL A 11 -0.18 9.51 0.42
C VAL A 11 0.17 8.72 1.67
N ARG A 12 -0.79 7.97 2.22
CA ARG A 12 -0.55 7.13 3.40
C ARG A 12 0.57 6.12 3.17
N MET A 13 0.57 5.41 2.04
CA MET A 13 1.61 4.43 1.73
C MET A 13 2.99 5.08 1.58
N ALA A 14 3.09 6.22 0.89
CA ALA A 14 4.35 6.95 0.75
C ALA A 14 4.90 7.39 2.11
N ASN A 15 4.04 7.92 2.97
CA ASN A 15 4.42 8.34 4.32
C ASN A 15 4.82 7.14 5.21
N GLN A 16 4.19 5.98 5.05
CA GLN A 16 4.60 4.76 5.77
C GLN A 16 6.00 4.28 5.35
N ILE A 17 6.32 4.34 4.05
CA ILE A 17 7.66 4.04 3.54
C ILE A 17 8.68 5.02 4.12
N ALA A 18 8.39 6.33 4.08
CA ALA A 18 9.26 7.34 4.67
C ALA A 18 9.48 7.12 6.18
N THR A 19 8.41 6.83 6.93
CA THR A 19 8.48 6.53 8.36
C THR A 19 9.41 5.35 8.66
N PHE A 20 9.38 4.29 7.85
CA PHE A 20 10.31 3.17 8.00
C PHE A 20 11.78 3.62 7.86
N PHE A 21 12.06 4.45 6.86
CA PHE A 21 13.41 4.96 6.59
C PHE A 21 13.89 6.01 7.60
N LEU A 22 13.03 6.59 8.44
CA LEU A 22 13.47 7.48 9.53
C LEU A 22 14.39 6.78 10.54
N SER A 23 14.28 5.45 10.69
CA SER A 23 15.17 4.65 11.53
C SER A 23 16.58 4.47 10.95
N GLN A 24 16.77 4.76 9.66
CA GLN A 24 18.03 4.59 8.95
C GLN A 24 18.89 5.87 9.07
N PRO A 25 20.19 5.80 8.74
CA PRO A 25 21.05 6.99 8.62
C PRO A 25 20.50 8.01 7.62
N GLU A 26 20.64 9.31 7.91
CA GLU A 26 20.03 10.42 7.14
C GLU A 26 20.44 10.43 5.67
N ASP A 27 21.71 10.10 5.40
CA ASP A 27 22.32 10.04 4.08
C ASP A 27 21.69 8.99 3.15
N VAL A 28 21.09 7.93 3.71
CA VAL A 28 20.47 6.85 2.91
C VAL A 28 18.94 6.93 2.86
N ARG A 29 18.30 7.79 3.66
CA ARG A 29 16.81 7.82 3.76
C ARG A 29 16.17 8.18 2.44
N VAL A 30 16.64 9.26 1.83
CA VAL A 30 16.09 9.82 0.57
C VAL A 30 16.21 8.78 -0.56
N ASP A 31 17.40 8.20 -0.71
CA ASP A 31 17.68 7.20 -1.75
C ASP A 31 16.91 5.89 -1.48
N GLY A 32 16.79 5.49 -0.22
CA GLY A 32 16.03 4.33 0.20
C GLY A 32 14.54 4.43 -0.13
N VAL A 33 13.91 5.57 0.19
CA VAL A 33 12.50 5.85 -0.13
C VAL A 33 12.28 5.85 -1.64
N ALA A 34 13.13 6.58 -2.38
CA ALA A 34 13.03 6.66 -3.84
C ALA A 34 13.22 5.30 -4.51
N THR A 35 14.19 4.51 -4.05
CA THR A 35 14.46 3.15 -4.54
C THR A 35 13.27 2.23 -4.27
N HIS A 36 12.65 2.32 -3.09
CA HIS A 36 11.49 1.51 -2.75
C HIS A 36 10.30 1.85 -3.68
N ILE A 37 10.00 3.13 -3.86
CA ILE A 37 8.92 3.56 -4.76
C ILE A 37 9.22 3.12 -6.21
N ASN A 38 10.44 3.30 -6.69
CA ASN A 38 10.83 2.87 -8.03
C ASN A 38 10.70 1.35 -8.26
N LYS A 39 11.01 0.53 -7.25
CA LYS A 39 10.97 -0.94 -7.35
C LYS A 39 9.57 -1.51 -7.22
N PHE A 40 8.74 -0.95 -6.34
CA PHE A 40 7.48 -1.57 -5.95
C PHE A 40 6.24 -0.87 -6.51
N TRP A 41 6.36 0.38 -6.98
CA TRP A 41 5.21 1.10 -7.51
C TRP A 41 5.11 0.98 -9.02
N GLU A 42 3.92 0.59 -9.46
CA GLU A 42 3.57 0.54 -10.87
C GLU A 42 3.56 1.95 -11.50
N THR A 43 3.72 2.00 -12.83
CA THR A 43 3.79 3.24 -13.60
C THR A 43 2.63 4.19 -13.32
N ARG A 44 1.39 3.68 -13.25
CA ARG A 44 0.19 4.49 -12.94
C ARG A 44 0.22 5.11 -11.55
N MET A 45 0.74 4.40 -10.56
CA MET A 45 0.86 4.90 -9.18
C MET A 45 1.90 6.01 -9.11
N ARG A 46 3.05 5.83 -9.79
CA ARG A 46 4.09 6.86 -9.87
C ARG A 46 3.61 8.10 -10.60
N ARG A 47 2.81 7.96 -11.66
CA ARG A 47 2.19 9.11 -12.33
C ARG A 47 1.29 9.88 -11.36
N ARG A 48 0.34 9.19 -10.70
CA ARG A 48 -0.58 9.83 -9.76
C ARG A 48 0.15 10.47 -8.58
N PHE A 49 1.22 9.85 -8.10
CA PHE A 49 2.11 10.40 -7.09
C PHE A 49 2.69 11.75 -7.48
N PHE A 50 3.22 11.87 -8.71
CA PHE A 50 3.76 13.14 -9.20
C PHE A 50 2.66 14.18 -9.37
N ASP A 51 1.48 13.81 -9.87
CA ASP A 51 0.34 14.73 -9.97
C ASP A 51 -0.03 15.33 -8.60
N MET A 52 0.04 14.53 -7.54
CA MET A 52 -0.27 14.99 -6.17
C MET A 52 0.89 15.76 -5.52
N ILE A 53 2.13 15.54 -5.94
CA ILE A 53 3.28 16.27 -5.38
C ILE A 53 3.27 17.75 -5.76
N ASP A 54 2.69 18.05 -6.92
CA ASP A 54 2.55 19.42 -7.40
C ASP A 54 1.42 20.19 -6.67
N GLU A 55 0.58 19.50 -5.90
CA GLU A 55 -0.48 20.09 -5.08
C GLU A 55 0.08 20.57 -3.72
N PRO A 56 -0.04 21.85 -3.36
CA PRO A 56 0.27 22.31 -2.02
C PRO A 56 -0.71 21.64 -1.03
N ASP A 57 -0.19 21.09 0.07
CA ASP A 57 -0.95 20.39 1.12
C ASP A 57 -1.51 18.98 0.80
N ALA A 58 -0.93 18.26 -0.16
CA ALA A 58 -1.27 16.85 -0.40
C ALA A 58 -0.98 15.90 0.80
N GLY A 59 -0.33 16.37 1.87
CA GLY A 59 -0.10 15.61 3.09
C GLY A 59 1.11 14.68 3.04
N PHE A 60 2.04 14.88 2.09
CA PHE A 60 3.30 14.14 2.03
C PHE A 60 4.28 14.61 3.10
N MET A 61 5.02 13.66 3.68
CA MET A 61 6.13 13.98 4.57
C MET A 61 7.27 14.68 3.80
N PRO A 62 8.05 15.56 4.46
CA PRO A 62 9.17 16.25 3.82
C PRO A 62 10.16 15.30 3.14
N LEU A 63 10.42 14.14 3.76
CA LEU A 63 11.30 13.10 3.21
C LEU A 63 10.77 12.51 1.89
N VAL A 64 9.44 12.38 1.74
CA VAL A 64 8.82 11.89 0.50
C VAL A 64 8.97 12.92 -0.62
N VAL A 65 8.76 14.20 -0.28
CA VAL A 65 8.92 15.32 -1.22
C VAL A 65 10.38 15.40 -1.69
N GLU A 66 11.34 15.25 -0.79
CA GLU A 66 12.77 15.23 -1.16
C GLU A 66 13.12 14.02 -2.04
N ALA A 67 12.62 12.83 -1.68
CA ALA A 67 12.81 11.60 -2.45
C ALA A 67 12.22 11.68 -3.86
N SER A 68 11.21 12.53 -4.09
CA SER A 68 10.61 12.72 -5.41
C SER A 68 11.59 13.13 -6.49
N THR A 69 12.67 13.83 -6.12
CA THR A 69 13.75 14.24 -7.03
C THR A 69 14.57 13.06 -7.57
N ARG A 70 14.52 11.90 -6.88
CA ARG A 70 15.23 10.66 -7.23
C ARG A 70 14.32 9.59 -7.82
N ILE A 71 13.00 9.79 -7.80
CA ILE A 71 12.02 8.86 -8.35
C ILE A 71 11.96 9.01 -9.87
N LYS A 72 11.97 7.89 -10.59
CA LYS A 72 11.89 7.88 -12.06
C LYS A 72 10.49 8.28 -12.49
N ARG A 73 10.37 9.48 -13.09
CA ARG A 73 9.14 9.94 -13.75
C ARG A 73 8.82 8.99 -14.91
N PRO A 74 7.61 8.43 -14.97
CA PRO A 74 7.22 7.65 -16.14
C PRO A 74 7.18 8.55 -17.38
N GLY A 75 7.79 8.10 -18.48
CA GLY A 75 7.55 8.68 -19.81
C GLY A 75 6.11 8.43 -20.29
N GLU A 76 5.75 9.05 -21.42
CA GLU A 76 4.43 9.01 -22.06
C GLU A 76 3.85 7.58 -22.21
N PRO A 77 2.51 7.40 -22.28
CA PRO A 77 1.79 6.28 -21.70
C PRO A 77 1.99 4.97 -22.45
N ASP A 78 2.20 3.89 -21.70
CA ASP A 78 1.72 2.57 -22.12
C ASP A 78 0.33 2.38 -21.52
N ALA A 79 -0.68 2.72 -22.31
CA ALA A 79 -2.09 2.67 -21.97
C ALA A 79 -2.60 1.21 -21.98
N ALA A 80 -2.05 0.33 -21.14
CA ALA A 80 -2.49 -1.07 -21.15
C ALA A 80 -2.34 -1.87 -19.83
N ALA A 81 -1.75 -1.34 -18.78
CA ALA A 81 -1.54 -2.12 -17.54
C ALA A 81 -2.39 -1.63 -16.36
N VAL A 82 -3.51 -2.33 -16.16
CA VAL A 82 -4.16 -2.69 -14.87
C VAL A 82 -4.85 -1.51 -14.15
N GLY A 83 -6.15 -1.55 -13.85
CA GLY A 83 -6.84 -2.57 -13.07
C GLY A 83 -6.97 -2.11 -11.61
N VAL A 84 -7.53 -0.92 -11.39
CA VAL A 84 -8.10 -0.58 -10.07
C VAL A 84 -9.39 -1.38 -9.99
N GLY A 85 -9.41 -2.38 -9.11
CA GLY A 85 -10.55 -3.28 -8.94
C GLY A 85 -11.86 -2.51 -8.88
N ARG A 86 -12.68 -2.68 -9.92
CA ARG A 86 -14.07 -2.25 -9.93
C ARG A 86 -14.86 -3.23 -9.08
N GLU A 87 -15.58 -2.67 -8.13
CA GLU A 87 -16.57 -3.28 -7.25
C GLU A 87 -17.32 -4.50 -7.83
N THR A 88 -17.21 -5.66 -7.16
CA THR A 88 -18.25 -6.69 -7.23
C THR A 88 -19.26 -6.41 -6.13
N ALA A 89 -20.26 -5.59 -6.46
CA ALA A 89 -21.53 -5.61 -5.76
C ALA A 89 -22.35 -6.77 -6.35
N ASP A 90 -22.48 -7.87 -5.60
CA ASP A 90 -23.56 -8.83 -5.83
C ASP A 90 -24.07 -9.34 -4.47
N GLY A 91 -25.39 -9.31 -4.31
CA GLY A 91 -26.08 -9.44 -3.03
C GLY A 91 -26.06 -10.87 -2.49
N ALA A 92 -25.68 -11.01 -1.22
CA ALA A 92 -25.94 -12.23 -0.48
C ALA A 92 -27.31 -12.14 0.22
N PRO A 93 -28.27 -13.04 -0.05
CA PRO A 93 -29.53 -13.07 0.70
C PRO A 93 -29.28 -13.64 2.11
N ARG A 94 -30.04 -13.13 3.08
CA ARG A 94 -30.16 -13.72 4.42
C ARG A 94 -30.52 -15.20 4.30
N GLY A 95 -29.69 -16.07 4.89
CA GLY A 95 -30.02 -17.47 5.16
C GLY A 95 -29.63 -17.80 6.60
N LYS A 96 -30.58 -17.69 7.51
CA LYS A 96 -30.45 -18.16 8.90
C LYS A 96 -30.65 -19.67 8.88
N GLY A 97 -29.61 -20.44 9.18
CA GLY A 97 -29.65 -21.90 9.23
C GLY A 97 -28.80 -22.41 10.39
N VAL A 98 -29.47 -22.76 11.48
CA VAL A 98 -28.98 -23.66 12.53
C VAL A 98 -28.71 -25.03 11.90
N VAL A 99 -27.57 -25.65 12.21
CA VAL A 99 -27.48 -27.07 12.62
C VAL A 99 -26.11 -27.38 13.21
N ALA A 100 -26.17 -28.23 14.24
CA ALA A 100 -25.06 -28.81 14.97
C ALA A 100 -24.19 -29.73 14.10
N GLY A 101 -22.95 -29.94 14.54
CA GLY A 101 -22.04 -30.93 13.97
C GLY A 101 -20.72 -30.96 14.75
N GLU A 102 -20.72 -31.74 15.83
CA GLU A 102 -19.51 -32.20 16.51
C GLU A 102 -18.53 -32.83 15.51
N SER A 103 -17.24 -32.52 15.62
CA SER A 103 -16.22 -33.56 15.85
C SER A 103 -14.81 -32.99 15.98
N LEU A 104 -14.18 -33.46 17.06
CA LEU A 104 -12.77 -33.69 17.35
C LEU A 104 -11.77 -33.43 16.21
N SER A 105 -10.67 -32.74 16.57
CA SER A 105 -9.35 -33.38 16.62
C SER A 105 -8.37 -32.54 17.45
N GLU A 106 -7.63 -33.24 18.31
CA GLU A 106 -6.65 -32.78 19.30
C GLU A 106 -5.51 -31.89 18.75
N PRO A 107 -4.93 -31.03 19.61
CA PRO A 107 -3.61 -30.46 19.38
C PRO A 107 -2.51 -31.49 19.72
N SER A 108 -1.79 -31.99 18.72
CA SER A 108 -0.52 -32.68 18.92
C SER A 108 0.57 -31.66 19.26
N ILE A 109 1.07 -31.70 20.50
CA ILE A 109 2.39 -31.16 20.88
C ILE A 109 3.17 -32.31 21.52
N PRO A 110 4.32 -32.74 20.97
CA PRO A 110 5.15 -33.74 21.61
C PRO A 110 5.99 -33.15 22.75
N GLU A 111 6.24 -34.05 23.70
CA GLU A 111 6.95 -34.00 24.97
C GLU A 111 8.35 -33.34 24.94
N ALA A 112 8.67 -32.55 25.97
CA ALA A 112 10.03 -32.16 26.33
C ALA A 112 10.29 -32.49 27.80
N THR A 113 11.10 -33.53 28.01
CA THR A 113 11.75 -33.95 29.26
C THR A 113 12.42 -32.78 30.00
N ALA A 114 12.14 -32.69 31.31
CA ALA A 114 13.11 -32.44 32.38
C ALA A 114 12.53 -32.87 33.73
#